data_AF-A0A3M1K5I9-F1
#
_entry.id   AF-A0A3M1K5I9-F1
#
_cell.length_a   1.000
_cell.length_b   1.000
_cell.length_c   1.000
_cell.angle_alpha   90.00
_cell.angle_beta   90.00
_cell.angle_gamma   90.00
#
_symmetry.space_group_name_H-M   'P 1'
#
loop_
_entity.id
_entity.type
_entity.pdbx_description
1 polymer ?
#
loop_
_entity_poly.entity_id
_entity_poly.type
_entity_poly.pdbx_seq_one_letter_code
_entity_poly.pdbx_strand_id
1 'polypeptide(L)'
;MDNALPEDARNGFDDGIERRKREWLASVPVEDADALLFRFETTIRALDRFFNLQNHPHRRSGHVSIGDDLRIEIQVADRFLRQLLQWAQSVLDETDTSAFVFRSYVETELVSDSERDQLLARHLQQETPLESLYLLQIGLRSLVQLSSGLLAADHVSLNPFRALGHQYTSMILQNRYFNPLKSRQFNVVYDRVEHPLLQHAVRDAPSEEMRRALSVLILTLNRYLRVLGWLRPDAALRDELYDALPYLALLRSDFRTLIPYLEVTLPRRFFPNGATNEAEAALLERVDAFAFQLSLESRKVFEQLLLDFSQTTSTPHLRSGLEATQGLLHTFLQQTVVLLINTVLPDVEGKDIFTDFISRREQSRKLREDIWIFHELLKRMIALFGDEDATATERRRRFDGLLAFLTYFVEASFQLVRAADHEAFANFISGLQRLEQETFDNPARAREVGRSLEHFRIFLETTLSHINQRADLHDVPFDEAHARSLLNRFWQEDTDAA
;
A
#
# COMPACT_ATOMS: atom_id res chain seq x y z
N MET A 1 -10.65 -45.12 16.79
CA MET A 1 -9.32 -45.68 16.52
C MET A 1 -8.68 -44.81 15.46
N ASP A 2 -7.69 -44.05 15.90
CA ASP A 2 -6.59 -43.45 15.14
C ASP A 2 -6.83 -43.01 13.70
N ASN A 3 -6.98 -41.70 13.54
CA ASN A 3 -5.90 -40.97 12.91
C ASN A 3 -5.90 -39.53 13.42
N ALA A 4 -4.96 -39.28 14.32
CA ALA A 4 -4.59 -37.98 14.81
C ALA A 4 -4.31 -37.04 13.63
N LEU A 5 -4.88 -35.83 13.69
CA LEU A 5 -4.40 -34.70 12.93
C LEU A 5 -2.90 -34.52 13.26
N PRO A 6 -2.05 -34.29 12.26
CA PRO A 6 -0.60 -34.42 12.42
C PRO A 6 -0.06 -33.41 13.43
N GLU A 7 0.88 -33.87 14.25
CA GLU A 7 1.76 -33.08 15.13
C GLU A 7 2.66 -32.06 14.36
N ASP A 8 2.40 -31.80 13.09
CA ASP A 8 3.26 -31.03 12.18
C ASP A 8 3.08 -29.51 12.24
N ALA A 9 2.45 -28.97 13.28
CA ALA A 9 2.60 -27.56 13.65
C ALA A 9 3.69 -27.32 14.71
N ARG A 10 4.34 -28.38 15.21
CA ARG A 10 5.49 -28.30 16.14
C ARG A 10 6.84 -28.61 15.48
N ASN A 11 6.85 -29.08 14.24
CA ASN A 11 8.07 -29.48 13.54
C ASN A 11 8.65 -28.32 12.72
N GLY A 12 9.61 -27.57 13.30
CA GLY A 12 10.50 -26.68 12.53
C GLY A 12 10.88 -25.34 13.19
N PHE A 13 10.35 -25.02 14.38
CA PHE A 13 10.56 -23.72 15.00
C PHE A 13 11.41 -23.84 16.26
N ASP A 14 12.64 -23.34 16.21
CA ASP A 14 13.56 -23.30 17.35
C ASP A 14 13.26 -22.05 18.18
N ASP A 15 12.46 -22.18 19.25
CA ASP A 15 12.20 -21.09 20.22
C ASP A 15 13.50 -20.49 20.79
N GLY A 16 14.63 -21.23 20.70
CA GLY A 16 15.96 -20.73 21.02
C GLY A 16 16.49 -19.68 20.04
N ILE A 17 16.15 -19.74 18.75
CA ILE A 17 16.53 -18.74 17.74
C ILE A 17 15.89 -17.40 18.07
N GLU A 18 14.58 -17.36 18.30
CA GLU A 18 13.84 -16.13 18.59
C GLU A 18 14.27 -15.48 19.92
N ARG A 19 14.56 -16.30 20.94
CA ARG A 19 15.11 -15.81 22.21
C ARG A 19 16.49 -15.17 22.01
N ARG A 20 17.42 -15.85 21.35
CA ARG A 20 18.77 -15.32 21.08
C ARG A 20 18.73 -14.07 20.22
N LYS A 21 17.81 -14.01 19.24
CA LYS A 21 17.60 -12.82 18.41
C LYS A 21 17.12 -11.64 19.23
N ARG A 22 16.20 -11.85 20.19
CA ARG A 22 15.73 -10.80 21.10
C ARG A 22 16.83 -10.33 22.05
N GLU A 23 17.60 -11.27 22.61
CA GLU A 23 18.76 -10.96 23.47
C GLU A 23 19.80 -10.13 22.71
N TRP A 24 20.12 -10.52 21.48
CA TRP A 24 21.00 -9.76 20.59
C TRP A 24 20.45 -8.38 20.26
N LEU A 25 19.17 -8.27 19.90
CA LEU A 25 18.57 -6.99 19.54
C LEU A 25 18.56 -6.01 20.72
N ALA A 26 18.35 -6.50 21.94
CA ALA A 26 18.46 -5.71 23.17
C ALA A 26 19.89 -5.20 23.43
N SER A 27 20.92 -5.82 22.84
CA SER A 27 22.30 -5.34 22.93
C SER A 27 22.72 -4.39 21.82
N VAL A 28 21.88 -4.19 20.78
CA VAL A 28 22.20 -3.30 19.64
C VAL A 28 22.09 -1.83 20.08
N PRO A 29 23.12 -0.98 19.85
CA PRO A 29 23.15 0.42 20.28
C PRO A 29 22.38 1.35 19.33
N VAL A 30 21.17 0.96 18.91
CA VAL A 30 20.34 1.71 17.95
C VAL A 30 18.99 2.02 18.59
N GLU A 31 18.61 3.29 18.57
CA GLU A 31 17.26 3.70 18.98
C GLU A 31 16.21 3.04 18.08
N ASP A 32 15.12 2.55 18.66
CA ASP A 32 14.05 1.83 17.95
C ASP A 32 14.52 0.63 17.10
N ALA A 33 15.50 -0.13 17.62
CA ALA A 33 16.00 -1.34 16.98
C ALA A 33 14.89 -2.33 16.56
N ASP A 34 13.80 -2.42 17.33
CA ASP A 34 12.61 -3.21 17.00
C ASP A 34 11.93 -2.73 15.69
N ALA A 35 11.81 -1.42 15.49
CA ALA A 35 11.22 -0.83 14.30
C ALA A 35 12.13 -0.98 13.08
N LEU A 36 13.44 -0.82 13.26
CA LEU A 36 14.43 -1.06 12.22
C LEU A 36 14.43 -2.52 11.79
N LEU A 37 14.40 -3.47 12.73
CA LEU A 37 14.33 -4.90 12.43
C LEU A 37 13.03 -5.25 11.70
N PHE A 38 11.89 -4.72 12.15
CA PHE A 38 10.62 -4.89 11.45
C PHE A 38 10.71 -4.43 9.99
N ARG A 39 11.25 -3.22 9.76
CA ARG A 39 11.41 -2.66 8.42
C ARG A 39 12.35 -3.51 7.57
N PHE A 40 13.46 -3.97 8.15
CA PHE A 40 14.44 -4.82 7.50
C PHE A 40 13.82 -6.15 7.05
N GLU A 41 13.20 -6.91 7.96
CA GLU A 41 12.62 -8.22 7.64
C GLU A 41 11.39 -8.11 6.72
N THR A 42 10.58 -7.07 6.89
CA THR A 42 9.45 -6.81 5.99
C THR A 42 9.94 -6.48 4.58
N THR A 43 11.03 -5.72 4.46
CA THR A 43 11.62 -5.38 3.17
C THR A 43 12.29 -6.59 2.52
N ILE A 44 12.91 -7.49 3.30
CA ILE A 44 13.41 -8.76 2.78
C ILE A 44 12.27 -9.55 2.12
N ARG A 45 11.14 -9.67 2.82
CA ARG A 45 9.95 -10.34 2.30
C ARG A 45 9.36 -9.60 1.10
N ALA A 46 9.31 -8.28 1.13
CA ALA A 46 8.81 -7.47 0.02
C ALA A 46 9.60 -7.68 -1.27
N LEU A 47 10.93 -7.68 -1.18
CA LEU A 47 11.81 -7.93 -2.33
C LEU A 47 11.67 -9.37 -2.85
N ASP A 48 11.48 -10.37 -1.99
CA ASP A 48 11.17 -11.74 -2.42
C ASP A 48 9.84 -11.80 -3.20
N ARG A 49 8.78 -11.16 -2.69
CA ARG A 49 7.48 -11.09 -3.37
C ARG A 49 7.56 -10.31 -4.69
N PHE A 50 8.45 -9.32 -4.78
CA PHE A 50 8.70 -8.53 -5.96
C PHE A 50 9.33 -9.34 -7.10
N PHE A 51 10.23 -10.29 -6.81
CA PHE A 51 10.77 -11.15 -7.86
C PHE A 51 9.72 -12.09 -8.50
N ASN A 52 8.56 -12.25 -7.87
CA ASN A 52 7.40 -12.87 -8.50
C ASN A 52 6.55 -11.83 -9.24
N LEU A 53 6.74 -11.74 -10.56
CA LEU A 53 6.02 -10.81 -11.44
C LEU A 53 4.48 -10.95 -11.42
N GLN A 54 3.92 -12.06 -10.91
CA GLN A 54 2.46 -12.17 -10.71
C GLN A 54 1.93 -11.23 -9.63
N ASN A 55 2.82 -10.70 -8.78
CA ASN A 55 2.49 -9.75 -7.74
C ASN A 55 2.64 -8.29 -8.18
N HIS A 56 3.17 -8.04 -9.39
CA HIS A 56 3.32 -6.69 -9.93
C HIS A 56 1.97 -6.13 -10.37
N PRO A 57 1.76 -4.80 -10.39
CA PRO A 57 0.57 -4.21 -11.02
C PRO A 57 0.36 -4.70 -12.46
N HIS A 58 -0.90 -4.73 -12.91
CA HIS A 58 -1.21 -5.23 -14.26
C HIS A 58 -0.67 -4.31 -15.35
N ARG A 59 -0.36 -4.93 -16.48
CA ARG A 59 0.03 -4.24 -17.71
C ARG A 59 -1.09 -4.40 -18.75
N ARG A 60 -1.37 -3.35 -19.53
CA ARG A 60 -2.30 -3.40 -20.67
C ARG A 60 -1.85 -4.40 -21.73
N SER A 61 -0.53 -4.60 -21.87
CA SER A 61 0.06 -5.60 -22.75
C SER A 61 -0.16 -7.05 -22.28
N GLY A 62 -0.73 -7.26 -21.09
CA GLY A 62 -0.95 -8.58 -20.50
C GLY A 62 0.21 -9.04 -19.64
N HIS A 63 0.54 -10.34 -19.69
CA HIS A 63 1.61 -10.91 -18.89
C HIS A 63 2.99 -10.53 -19.43
N VAL A 64 3.96 -10.41 -18.50
CA VAL A 64 5.36 -10.17 -18.87
C VAL A 64 5.87 -11.29 -19.76
N SER A 65 6.32 -10.90 -20.95
CA SER A 65 6.87 -11.82 -21.96
C SER A 65 8.39 -11.89 -21.88
N ILE A 66 9.00 -12.89 -22.53
CA ILE A 66 10.47 -13.09 -22.48
C ILE A 66 11.24 -11.90 -23.06
N GLY A 67 10.66 -11.21 -24.06
CA GLY A 67 11.27 -10.06 -24.73
C GLY A 67 10.97 -8.70 -24.07
N ASP A 68 10.21 -8.68 -22.97
CA ASP A 68 9.97 -7.44 -22.25
C ASP A 68 11.24 -6.98 -21.53
N ASP A 69 11.47 -5.67 -21.53
CA ASP A 69 12.58 -5.07 -20.79
C ASP A 69 12.21 -4.88 -19.32
N LEU A 70 13.02 -5.45 -18.44
CA LEU A 70 12.87 -5.41 -16.98
C LEU A 70 13.94 -4.56 -16.30
N ARG A 71 14.56 -3.64 -17.05
CA ARG A 71 15.58 -2.73 -16.51
C ARG A 71 15.06 -1.91 -15.34
N ILE A 72 13.82 -1.42 -15.37
CA ILE A 72 13.20 -0.69 -14.25
C ILE A 72 13.10 -1.60 -13.02
N GLU A 73 12.66 -2.84 -13.20
CA GLU A 73 12.54 -3.80 -12.12
C GLU A 73 13.90 -4.16 -11.51
N ILE A 74 14.96 -4.26 -12.32
CA ILE A 74 16.33 -4.42 -11.80
C ILE A 74 16.81 -3.18 -11.06
N GLN A 75 16.49 -1.97 -11.51
CA GLN A 75 16.87 -0.73 -10.81
C GLN A 75 16.25 -0.69 -9.41
N VAL A 76 14.97 -1.05 -9.31
CA VAL A 76 14.26 -1.17 -8.02
C VAL A 76 14.92 -2.23 -7.15
N ALA A 77 15.21 -3.41 -7.70
CA ALA A 77 15.88 -4.47 -6.95
C ALA A 77 17.27 -4.05 -6.45
N ASP A 78 18.08 -3.38 -7.28
CA ASP A 78 19.41 -2.87 -6.91
C ASP A 78 19.34 -1.88 -5.74
N ARG A 79 18.42 -0.90 -5.81
CA ARG A 79 18.23 0.08 -4.72
C ARG A 79 17.83 -0.61 -3.41
N PHE A 80 16.90 -1.56 -3.47
CA PHE A 80 16.48 -2.31 -2.29
C PHE A 80 17.57 -3.21 -1.71
N LEU A 81 18.38 -3.85 -2.56
CA LEU A 81 19.55 -4.63 -2.11
C LEU A 81 20.57 -3.75 -1.39
N ARG A 82 20.83 -2.54 -1.90
CA ARG A 82 21.71 -1.55 -1.26
C ARG A 82 21.12 -1.05 0.06
N GLN A 83 19.82 -0.79 0.11
CA GLN A 83 19.13 -0.36 1.32
C GLN A 83 19.17 -1.46 2.40
N LEU A 84 18.92 -2.71 2.04
CA LEU A 84 19.05 -3.85 2.95
C LEU A 84 20.48 -3.97 3.48
N LEU A 85 21.49 -3.80 2.62
CA LEU A 85 22.90 -3.81 3.04
C LEU A 85 23.19 -2.67 4.03
N GLN A 86 22.68 -1.46 3.79
CA GLN A 86 22.84 -0.31 4.67
C GLN A 86 22.19 -0.56 6.04
N TRP A 87 20.97 -1.09 6.09
CA TRP A 87 20.30 -1.42 7.35
C TRP A 87 21.02 -2.55 8.11
N ALA A 88 21.48 -3.57 7.39
CA ALA A 88 22.28 -4.64 8.00
C ALA A 88 23.60 -4.12 8.59
N GLN A 89 24.18 -3.05 8.05
CA GLN A 89 25.36 -2.40 8.61
C GLN A 89 25.02 -1.50 9.80
N SER A 90 23.87 -0.82 9.77
CA SER A 90 23.48 0.13 10.83
C SER A 90 23.23 -0.51 12.20
N VAL A 91 23.01 -1.83 12.25
CA VAL A 91 22.82 -2.58 13.50
C VAL A 91 24.13 -3.14 14.08
N LEU A 92 25.27 -2.89 13.42
CA LEU A 92 26.60 -3.29 13.89
C LEU A 92 27.28 -2.12 14.62
N ASP A 93 28.09 -2.43 15.63
CA ASP A 93 29.02 -1.45 16.18
C ASP A 93 30.32 -1.37 15.35
N GLU A 94 31.21 -0.44 15.70
CA GLU A 94 32.50 -0.26 15.01
C GLU A 94 33.42 -1.49 15.15
N THR A 95 33.29 -2.22 16.26
CA THR A 95 34.09 -3.41 16.58
C THR A 95 33.70 -4.56 15.66
N ASP A 96 32.39 -4.83 15.54
CA ASP A 96 31.80 -5.86 14.70
C ASP A 96 32.07 -5.57 13.22
N THR A 97 31.95 -4.31 12.82
CA THR A 97 32.24 -3.89 11.45
C THR A 97 33.71 -4.17 11.09
N SER A 98 34.64 -3.81 11.98
CA SER A 98 36.07 -4.06 11.80
C SER A 98 36.40 -5.55 11.79
N ALA A 99 35.76 -6.32 12.67
CA ALA A 99 35.89 -7.78 12.72
C ALA A 99 35.40 -8.45 11.43
N PHE A 100 34.31 -7.96 10.84
CA PHE A 100 33.77 -8.49 9.59
C PHE A 100 34.70 -8.22 8.41
N VAL A 101 35.26 -7.01 8.30
CA VAL A 101 36.22 -6.67 7.24
C VAL A 101 37.48 -7.51 7.36
N PHE A 102 38.04 -7.63 8.57
CA PHE A 102 39.21 -8.45 8.82
C PHE A 102 38.95 -9.93 8.49
N ARG A 103 37.80 -10.46 8.92
CA ARG A 103 37.38 -11.85 8.65
C ARG A 103 37.27 -12.12 7.15
N SER A 104 36.61 -11.24 6.40
CA SER A 104 36.46 -11.38 4.94
C SER A 104 37.82 -11.30 4.21
N TYR A 105 38.73 -10.45 4.67
CA TYR A 105 40.09 -10.37 4.13
C TYR A 105 40.88 -11.66 4.38
N VAL A 106 40.86 -12.19 5.61
CA VAL A 106 41.53 -13.46 5.96
C VAL A 106 41.01 -14.59 5.07
N GLU A 107 39.69 -14.71 4.94
CA GLU A 107 39.04 -15.77 4.16
C GLU A 107 39.36 -15.75 2.66
N THR A 108 39.67 -14.58 2.11
CA THR A 108 39.88 -14.41 0.66
C THR A 108 41.36 -14.41 0.29
N GLU A 109 42.23 -13.82 1.10
CA GLU A 109 43.61 -13.51 0.73
C GLU A 109 44.67 -14.33 1.49
N LEU A 110 44.35 -14.86 2.67
CA LEU A 110 45.36 -15.43 3.59
C LEU A 110 45.26 -16.93 3.83
N VAL A 111 44.14 -17.54 3.47
CA VAL A 111 43.79 -18.91 3.88
C VAL A 111 43.88 -19.87 2.70
N SER A 112 44.39 -21.09 2.93
CA SER A 112 44.42 -22.14 1.91
C SER A 112 43.03 -22.70 1.59
N ASP A 113 42.84 -23.33 0.43
CA ASP A 113 41.52 -23.86 0.02
C ASP A 113 40.90 -24.82 1.06
N SER A 114 41.70 -25.69 1.67
CA SER A 114 41.21 -26.64 2.69
C SER A 114 40.77 -25.96 3.99
N GLU A 115 41.47 -24.90 4.40
CA GLU A 115 41.10 -24.12 5.58
C GLU A 115 39.88 -23.24 5.28
N ARG A 116 39.77 -22.72 4.05
CA ARG A 116 38.59 -21.98 3.58
C ARG A 116 37.35 -22.85 3.60
N ASP A 117 37.43 -24.10 3.16
CA ASP A 117 36.31 -25.05 3.24
C ASP A 117 35.86 -25.29 4.68
N GLN A 118 36.80 -25.40 5.63
CA GLN A 118 36.47 -25.54 7.06
C GLN A 118 35.82 -24.27 7.62
N LEU A 119 36.29 -23.08 7.25
CA LEU A 119 35.68 -21.81 7.66
C LEU A 119 34.26 -21.66 7.11
N LEU A 120 34.05 -21.97 5.83
CA LEU A 120 32.73 -21.95 5.20
C LEU A 120 31.77 -22.93 5.89
N ALA A 121 32.23 -24.16 6.20
CA ALA A 121 31.43 -25.15 6.91
C ALA A 121 31.02 -24.68 8.31
N ARG A 122 31.89 -23.94 9.03
CA ARG A 122 31.54 -23.31 10.32
C ARG A 122 30.53 -22.20 10.16
N HIS A 123 30.72 -21.29 9.20
CA HIS A 123 29.80 -20.18 9.00
C HIS A 123 28.40 -20.64 8.64
N LEU A 124 28.26 -21.72 7.86
CA LEU A 124 26.97 -22.30 7.53
C LEU A 124 26.16 -22.74 8.76
N GLN A 125 26.80 -22.99 9.91
CA GLN A 125 26.12 -23.37 11.16
C GLN A 125 25.32 -22.21 11.76
N GLN A 126 25.76 -20.95 11.54
CA GLN A 126 25.12 -19.73 12.00
C GLN A 126 24.67 -19.84 13.46
N GLU A 127 25.62 -19.94 14.40
CA GLU A 127 25.28 -20.19 15.81
C GLU A 127 24.68 -18.94 16.45
N THR A 128 25.08 -17.75 15.98
CA THR A 128 24.64 -16.45 16.50
C THR A 128 23.92 -15.58 15.45
N PRO A 129 23.05 -14.64 15.87
CA PRO A 129 22.46 -13.65 14.95
C PRO A 129 23.52 -12.86 14.19
N LEU A 130 24.64 -12.50 14.84
CA LEU A 130 25.72 -11.73 14.24
C LEU A 130 26.38 -12.49 13.06
N GLU A 131 26.59 -13.80 13.20
CA GLU A 131 27.12 -14.65 12.11
C GLU A 131 26.13 -14.77 10.95
N SER A 132 24.83 -14.93 11.24
CA SER A 132 23.80 -14.89 10.20
C SER A 132 23.77 -13.56 9.47
N LEU A 133 23.95 -12.44 10.19
CA LEU A 133 23.97 -11.11 9.61
C LEU A 133 25.20 -10.91 8.72
N TYR A 134 26.37 -11.39 9.16
CA TYR A 134 27.60 -11.39 8.36
C TYR A 134 27.40 -12.10 7.01
N LEU A 135 26.88 -13.32 7.02
CA LEU A 135 26.61 -14.08 5.80
C LEU A 135 25.59 -13.39 4.90
N LEU A 136 24.55 -12.80 5.50
CA LEU A 136 23.56 -12.03 4.77
C LEU A 136 24.19 -10.81 4.08
N GLN A 137 25.08 -10.08 4.75
CA GLN A 137 25.79 -8.95 4.16
C GLN A 137 26.68 -9.36 2.98
N ILE A 138 27.42 -10.47 3.08
CA ILE A 138 28.21 -11.00 1.95
C ILE A 138 27.32 -11.30 0.75
N GLY A 139 26.21 -12.01 0.99
CA GLY A 139 25.26 -12.35 -0.06
C GLY A 139 24.61 -11.12 -0.69
N LEU A 140 24.15 -10.16 0.12
CA LEU A 140 23.59 -8.89 -0.37
C LEU A 140 24.62 -8.10 -1.19
N ARG A 141 25.87 -8.03 -0.75
CA ARG A 141 26.94 -7.31 -1.47
C ARG A 141 27.24 -7.96 -2.83
N SER A 142 27.22 -9.29 -2.90
CA SER A 142 27.32 -10.04 -4.16
C SER A 142 26.13 -9.76 -5.09
N LEU A 143 24.90 -9.75 -4.55
CA LEU A 143 23.71 -9.45 -5.34
C LEU A 143 23.69 -8.01 -5.86
N VAL A 144 24.16 -7.03 -5.08
CA VAL A 144 24.34 -5.64 -5.54
C VAL A 144 25.30 -5.55 -6.73
N GLN A 145 26.40 -6.31 -6.69
CA GLN A 145 27.34 -6.36 -7.83
C GLN A 145 26.70 -6.98 -9.06
N LEU A 146 25.93 -8.07 -8.89
CA LEU A 146 25.20 -8.72 -9.98
C LEU A 146 24.13 -7.81 -10.58
N SER A 147 23.30 -7.15 -9.76
CA SER A 147 22.29 -6.22 -10.24
C SER A 147 22.91 -5.02 -10.95
N SER A 148 24.01 -4.46 -10.42
CA SER A 148 24.76 -3.39 -11.08
C SER A 148 25.31 -3.83 -12.45
N GLY A 149 25.81 -5.06 -12.56
CA GLY A 149 26.25 -5.64 -13.82
C GLY A 149 25.10 -5.80 -14.84
N LEU A 150 23.92 -6.22 -14.39
CA LEU A 150 22.73 -6.29 -15.24
C LEU A 150 22.28 -4.90 -15.71
N LEU A 151 22.40 -3.87 -14.86
CA LEU A 151 22.10 -2.48 -15.22
C LEU A 151 23.11 -1.85 -16.19
N ALA A 152 24.26 -2.46 -16.39
CA ALA A 152 25.19 -2.03 -17.45
C ALA A 152 24.72 -2.47 -18.85
N ALA A 153 23.80 -3.44 -18.95
CA ALA A 153 23.24 -3.88 -20.22
C ALA A 153 22.12 -2.95 -20.69
N ASP A 154 22.01 -2.70 -22.00
CA ASP A 154 20.96 -1.85 -22.58
C ASP A 154 19.55 -2.41 -22.38
N HIS A 155 19.42 -3.72 -22.22
CA HIS A 155 18.16 -4.44 -22.07
C HIS A 155 18.32 -5.59 -21.08
N VAL A 156 17.34 -5.76 -20.17
CA VAL A 156 17.30 -6.91 -19.26
C VAL A 156 16.05 -7.73 -19.55
N SER A 157 16.25 -8.95 -20.05
CA SER A 157 15.15 -9.89 -20.28
C SER A 157 14.67 -10.59 -19.00
N LEU A 158 13.60 -11.38 -19.13
CA LEU A 158 12.99 -12.12 -18.02
C LEU A 158 13.92 -13.11 -17.31
N ASN A 159 14.84 -13.74 -18.04
CA ASN A 159 15.69 -14.80 -17.49
C ASN A 159 16.74 -14.27 -16.49
N PRO A 160 17.55 -13.24 -16.82
CA PRO A 160 18.44 -12.60 -15.84
C PRO A 160 17.71 -12.08 -14.60
N PHE A 161 16.52 -11.48 -14.77
CA PHE A 161 15.69 -11.02 -13.66
C PHE A 161 15.29 -12.18 -12.72
N ARG A 162 14.78 -13.28 -13.28
CA ARG A 162 14.42 -14.47 -12.48
C ARG A 162 15.64 -15.12 -11.83
N ALA A 163 16.77 -15.16 -12.51
CA ALA A 163 18.00 -15.70 -11.95
C ALA A 163 18.47 -14.90 -10.72
N LEU A 164 18.45 -13.56 -10.80
CA LEU A 164 18.74 -12.70 -9.65
C LEU A 164 17.77 -12.98 -8.49
N GLY A 165 16.47 -13.09 -8.79
CA GLY A 165 15.45 -13.41 -7.80
C GLY A 165 15.64 -14.76 -7.13
N HIS A 166 15.95 -15.81 -7.89
CA HIS A 166 16.24 -17.12 -7.32
C HIS A 166 17.47 -17.10 -6.40
N GLN A 167 18.54 -16.40 -6.79
CA GLN A 167 19.73 -16.27 -5.95
C GLN A 167 19.42 -15.53 -4.64
N TYR A 168 18.62 -14.47 -4.74
CA TYR A 168 18.11 -13.75 -3.57
C TYR A 168 17.31 -14.67 -2.64
N THR A 169 16.29 -15.36 -3.16
CA THR A 169 15.47 -16.27 -2.35
C THR A 169 16.30 -17.40 -1.73
N SER A 170 17.24 -18.01 -2.48
CA SER A 170 18.13 -19.05 -1.96
C SER A 170 18.99 -18.55 -0.81
N MET A 171 19.58 -17.36 -0.93
CA MET A 171 20.35 -16.71 0.14
C MET A 171 19.50 -16.51 1.41
N ILE A 172 18.28 -15.98 1.27
CA ILE A 172 17.39 -15.76 2.42
C ILE A 172 16.96 -17.09 3.07
N LEU A 173 16.65 -18.11 2.26
CA LEU A 173 16.25 -19.43 2.78
C LEU A 173 17.35 -20.13 3.58
N GLN A 174 18.61 -19.87 3.26
CA GLN A 174 19.78 -20.38 3.97
C GLN A 174 20.11 -19.57 5.23
N ASN A 175 19.59 -18.35 5.37
CA ASN A 175 19.78 -17.57 6.57
C ASN A 175 18.98 -18.16 7.74
N ARG A 176 19.64 -18.33 8.90
CA ARG A 176 19.03 -18.97 10.08
C ARG A 176 18.22 -18.00 10.93
N TYR A 177 18.71 -16.77 11.13
CA TYR A 177 18.11 -15.79 12.06
C TYR A 177 17.24 -14.72 11.37
N PHE A 178 17.54 -14.36 10.12
CA PHE A 178 16.86 -13.32 9.34
C PHE A 178 16.15 -13.91 8.13
N ASN A 179 15.17 -14.77 8.40
CA ASN A 179 14.42 -15.48 7.38
C ASN A 179 12.91 -15.30 7.57
N PRO A 180 12.36 -14.17 7.09
CA PRO A 180 10.93 -13.88 7.19
C PRO A 180 10.05 -14.80 6.33
N LEU A 181 10.67 -15.68 5.51
CA LEU A 181 9.96 -16.67 4.69
C LEU A 181 9.65 -17.95 5.47
N LYS A 182 10.46 -18.25 6.50
CA LYS A 182 10.27 -19.40 7.40
C LYS A 182 9.69 -19.04 8.76
N SER A 183 9.82 -17.78 9.21
CA SER A 183 9.38 -17.34 10.54
C SER A 183 7.86 -17.48 10.74
N ARG A 184 7.41 -17.50 12.00
CA ARG A 184 5.98 -17.42 12.37
C ARG A 184 5.31 -16.28 11.60
N GLN A 185 4.01 -16.42 11.32
CA GLN A 185 3.22 -15.34 10.71
C GLN A 185 3.38 -14.00 11.44
N PHE A 186 3.63 -14.04 12.76
CA PHE A 186 3.96 -12.89 13.62
C PHE A 186 5.23 -13.13 14.43
N ASN A 187 6.08 -12.11 14.49
CA ASN A 187 7.28 -12.03 15.29
C ASN A 187 6.97 -11.30 16.61
N VAL A 188 7.20 -11.97 17.73
CA VAL A 188 6.92 -11.46 19.09
C VAL A 188 7.77 -10.23 19.43
N VAL A 189 8.90 -10.04 18.75
CA VAL A 189 9.80 -8.89 18.95
C VAL A 189 9.07 -7.59 18.59
N TYR A 190 8.52 -7.48 17.39
CA TYR A 190 8.02 -6.21 16.85
C TYR A 190 6.55 -6.21 16.39
N ASP A 191 5.88 -7.35 16.30
CA ASP A 191 4.43 -7.39 16.01
C ASP A 191 3.66 -7.20 17.32
N ARG A 192 3.56 -5.94 17.75
CA ARG A 192 2.83 -5.51 18.94
C ARG A 192 1.77 -4.49 18.58
N VAL A 193 0.68 -4.53 19.33
CA VAL A 193 -0.38 -3.54 19.24
C VAL A 193 -0.22 -2.59 20.42
N GLU A 194 0.25 -1.37 20.18
CA GLU A 194 0.53 -0.41 21.26
C GLU A 194 -0.72 0.36 21.71
N HIS A 195 -1.69 0.54 20.81
CA HIS A 195 -2.85 1.37 21.08
C HIS A 195 -3.75 0.78 22.19
N PRO A 196 -4.03 1.51 23.29
CA PRO A 196 -4.75 0.99 24.45
C PRO A 196 -6.14 0.42 24.13
N LEU A 197 -6.91 1.09 23.26
CA LEU A 197 -8.25 0.61 22.87
C LEU A 197 -8.20 -0.72 22.12
N LEU A 198 -7.16 -0.94 21.31
CA LEU A 198 -6.99 -2.20 20.59
C LEU A 198 -6.65 -3.34 21.56
N GLN A 199 -5.80 -3.07 22.55
CA GLN A 199 -5.47 -4.02 23.60
C GLN A 199 -6.70 -4.34 24.46
N HIS A 200 -7.51 -3.33 24.80
CA HIS A 200 -8.75 -3.51 25.54
C HIS A 200 -9.76 -4.36 24.77
N ALA A 201 -9.98 -4.09 23.48
CA ALA A 201 -10.86 -4.88 22.63
C ALA A 201 -10.47 -6.36 22.57
N VAL A 202 -9.17 -6.66 22.50
CA VAL A 202 -8.67 -8.04 22.53
C VAL A 202 -8.85 -8.67 23.92
N ARG A 203 -8.52 -7.94 24.99
CA ARG A 203 -8.61 -8.45 26.36
C ARG A 203 -10.05 -8.74 26.78
N ASP A 204 -10.97 -7.86 26.41
CA ASP A 204 -12.36 -7.88 26.84
C ASP A 204 -13.26 -8.68 25.86
N ALA A 205 -12.66 -9.36 24.88
CA ALA A 205 -13.36 -10.25 23.97
C ALA A 205 -14.07 -11.39 24.74
N PRO A 206 -15.33 -11.74 24.38
CA PRO A 206 -16.20 -12.61 25.17
C PRO A 206 -15.77 -14.08 25.22
N SER A 207 -14.94 -14.53 24.28
CA SER A 207 -14.42 -15.90 24.22
C SER A 207 -12.92 -15.92 23.90
N GLU A 208 -12.26 -17.02 24.23
CA GLU A 208 -10.84 -17.20 23.91
C GLU A 208 -10.61 -17.30 22.39
N GLU A 209 -11.55 -17.94 21.69
CA GLU A 209 -11.61 -18.08 20.24
C GLU A 209 -11.65 -16.70 19.58
N MET A 210 -12.57 -15.84 20.01
CA MET A 210 -12.72 -14.47 19.53
C MET A 210 -11.50 -13.62 19.84
N ARG A 211 -10.95 -13.72 21.06
CA ARG A 211 -9.71 -13.04 21.45
C ARG A 211 -8.55 -13.38 20.52
N ARG A 212 -8.36 -14.67 20.21
CA ARG A 212 -7.29 -15.14 19.31
C ARG A 212 -7.52 -14.67 17.87
N ALA A 213 -8.76 -14.75 17.37
CA ALA A 213 -9.12 -14.27 16.04
C ALA A 213 -8.87 -12.76 15.89
N LEU A 214 -9.37 -11.95 16.83
CA LEU A 214 -9.15 -10.49 16.85
C LEU A 214 -7.66 -10.14 16.93
N SER A 215 -6.88 -10.85 17.74
CA SER A 215 -5.43 -10.62 17.84
C SER A 215 -4.74 -10.78 16.49
N VAL A 216 -5.04 -11.89 15.78
CA VAL A 216 -4.46 -12.16 14.45
C VAL A 216 -4.88 -11.09 13.44
N LEU A 217 -6.16 -10.71 13.43
CA LEU A 217 -6.68 -9.71 12.50
C LEU A 217 -6.03 -8.33 12.75
N ILE A 218 -6.05 -7.85 14.00
CA ILE A 218 -5.50 -6.54 14.35
C ILE A 218 -4.00 -6.48 14.06
N LEU A 219 -3.23 -7.51 14.43
CA LEU A 219 -1.79 -7.56 14.13
C LEU A 219 -1.53 -7.54 12.62
N THR A 220 -2.33 -8.27 11.83
CA THR A 220 -2.21 -8.31 10.37
C THR A 220 -2.50 -6.93 9.75
N LEU A 221 -3.61 -6.31 10.15
CA LEU A 221 -4.05 -5.01 9.62
C LEU A 221 -3.06 -3.89 10.00
N ASN A 222 -2.59 -3.88 11.25
CA ASN A 222 -1.57 -2.92 11.69
C ASN A 222 -0.27 -3.06 10.92
N ARG A 223 0.16 -4.29 10.59
CA ARG A 223 1.33 -4.51 9.73
C ARG A 223 1.14 -3.87 8.36
N TYR A 224 -0.02 -4.07 7.73
CA TYR A 224 -0.28 -3.47 6.42
C TYR A 224 -0.39 -1.95 6.48
N LEU A 225 -0.99 -1.38 7.54
CA LEU A 225 -1.00 0.07 7.76
C LEU A 225 0.42 0.63 7.87
N ARG A 226 1.33 -0.05 8.59
CA ARG A 226 2.75 0.35 8.65
C ARG A 226 3.44 0.29 7.29
N VAL A 227 3.19 -0.76 6.50
CA VAL A 227 3.75 -0.89 5.14
C VAL A 227 3.22 0.21 4.21
N LEU A 228 1.92 0.53 4.28
CA LEU A 228 1.34 1.63 3.53
C LEU A 228 1.93 2.99 3.93
N GLY A 229 2.29 3.17 5.20
CA GLY A 229 2.99 4.36 5.68
C GLY A 229 4.40 4.53 5.12
N TRP A 230 4.98 3.51 4.49
CA TRP A 230 6.29 3.61 3.81
C TRP A 230 6.18 4.01 2.33
N LEU A 231 4.97 4.04 1.78
CA LEU A 231 4.76 4.55 0.43
C LEU A 231 4.98 6.07 0.44
N ARG A 232 5.77 6.55 -0.53
CA ARG A 232 6.16 7.97 -0.65
C ARG A 232 5.59 8.58 -1.93
N PRO A 233 4.28 8.86 -2.01
CA PRO A 233 3.71 9.56 -3.16
C PRO A 233 4.30 10.97 -3.35
N ASP A 234 4.73 11.60 -2.26
CA ASP A 234 5.33 12.93 -2.24
C ASP A 234 6.71 12.98 -2.92
N ALA A 235 7.35 11.83 -3.16
CA ALA A 235 8.72 11.75 -3.65
C ALA A 235 8.95 12.55 -4.94
N ALA A 236 9.99 13.38 -4.94
CA ALA A 236 10.28 14.31 -6.04
C ALA A 236 10.79 13.60 -7.29
N LEU A 237 11.61 12.56 -7.10
CA LEU A 237 12.22 11.81 -8.19
C LEU A 237 11.33 10.64 -8.62
N ARG A 238 11.24 10.41 -9.93
CA ARG A 238 10.49 9.28 -10.50
C ARG A 238 10.98 7.94 -9.96
N ASP A 239 12.29 7.79 -9.82
CA ASP A 239 12.90 6.54 -9.38
C ASP A 239 12.48 6.19 -7.95
N GLU A 240 12.31 7.17 -7.08
CA GLU A 240 11.78 6.99 -5.71
C GLU A 240 10.30 6.55 -5.71
N LEU A 241 9.50 6.95 -6.70
CA LEU A 241 8.10 6.48 -6.81
C LEU A 241 8.05 4.98 -7.14
N TYR A 242 8.99 4.47 -7.93
CA TYR A 242 9.08 3.03 -8.20
C TYR A 242 9.47 2.20 -6.98
N ASP A 243 10.02 2.82 -5.93
CA ASP A 243 10.35 2.12 -4.69
C ASP A 243 9.08 1.64 -3.94
N ALA A 244 7.90 2.08 -4.35
CA ALA A 244 6.64 1.49 -3.91
C ALA A 244 6.45 0.04 -4.40
N LEU A 245 7.07 -0.38 -5.52
CA LEU A 245 6.78 -1.65 -6.17
C LEU A 245 7.01 -2.89 -5.29
N PRO A 246 8.11 -3.02 -4.51
CA PRO A 246 8.28 -4.18 -3.66
C PRO A 246 7.24 -4.26 -2.55
N TYR A 247 6.87 -3.12 -1.96
CA TYR A 247 5.83 -3.06 -0.92
C TYR A 247 4.43 -3.35 -1.49
N LEU A 248 4.14 -2.87 -2.70
CA LEU A 248 2.91 -3.20 -3.41
C LEU A 248 2.85 -4.69 -3.78
N ALA A 249 3.97 -5.29 -4.21
CA ALA A 249 4.07 -6.72 -4.47
C ALA A 249 3.86 -7.56 -3.19
N LEU A 250 4.38 -7.09 -2.05
CA LEU A 250 4.11 -7.69 -0.75
C LEU A 250 2.62 -7.68 -0.43
N LEU A 251 1.98 -6.51 -0.48
CA LEU A 251 0.55 -6.35 -0.19
C LEU A 251 -0.30 -7.22 -1.12
N ARG A 252 -0.01 -7.25 -2.43
CA ARG A 252 -0.74 -8.11 -3.38
C ARG A 252 -0.63 -9.58 -3.02
N SER A 253 0.59 -10.05 -2.73
CA SER A 253 0.82 -11.43 -2.33
C SER A 253 0.06 -11.77 -1.05
N ASP A 254 0.13 -10.88 -0.06
CA ASP A 254 -0.46 -11.10 1.25
C ASP A 254 -1.98 -11.05 1.20
N PHE A 255 -2.58 -10.15 0.42
CA PHE A 255 -4.03 -10.09 0.21
C PHE A 255 -4.55 -11.36 -0.48
N ARG A 256 -3.84 -11.89 -1.49
CA ARG A 256 -4.22 -13.15 -2.15
C ARG A 256 -4.22 -14.35 -1.20
N THR A 257 -3.34 -14.34 -0.19
CA THR A 257 -3.32 -15.37 0.86
C THR A 257 -4.32 -15.09 1.98
N LEU A 258 -4.55 -13.82 2.31
CA LEU A 258 -5.44 -13.41 3.39
C LEU A 258 -6.90 -13.67 3.06
N ILE A 259 -7.36 -13.41 1.84
CA ILE A 259 -8.76 -13.62 1.43
C ILE A 259 -9.25 -15.06 1.75
N PRO A 260 -8.62 -16.12 1.21
CA PRO A 260 -9.05 -17.49 1.53
C PRO A 260 -8.79 -17.88 3.00
N TYR A 261 -7.83 -17.22 3.66
CA TYR A 261 -7.65 -17.38 5.10
C TYR A 261 -8.87 -16.86 5.88
N LEU A 262 -9.36 -15.66 5.55
CA LEU A 262 -10.54 -15.05 6.19
C LEU A 262 -11.82 -15.82 5.91
N GLU A 263 -12.04 -16.25 4.66
CA GLU A 263 -13.26 -16.95 4.24
C GLU A 263 -13.36 -18.37 4.82
N VAL A 264 -12.24 -19.10 4.86
CA VAL A 264 -12.25 -20.54 5.14
C VAL A 264 -11.45 -20.90 6.37
N THR A 265 -10.21 -20.42 6.46
CA THR A 265 -9.26 -20.92 7.47
C THR A 265 -9.56 -20.38 8.86
N LEU A 266 -9.82 -19.08 8.98
CA LEU A 266 -10.08 -18.39 10.24
C LEU A 266 -11.37 -18.93 10.90
N PRO A 267 -12.53 -18.99 10.20
CA PRO A 267 -13.75 -19.56 10.78
C PRO A 267 -13.54 -21.01 11.23
N ARG A 268 -12.93 -21.86 10.39
CA ARG A 268 -12.68 -23.27 10.76
C ARG A 268 -11.71 -23.44 11.92
N ARG A 269 -10.69 -22.58 12.01
CA ARG A 269 -9.63 -22.69 13.02
C ARG A 269 -10.08 -22.21 14.39
N PHE A 270 -10.81 -21.10 14.45
CA PHE A 270 -11.21 -20.49 15.72
C PHE A 270 -12.65 -20.77 16.10
N PHE A 271 -13.54 -21.02 15.13
CA PHE A 271 -14.96 -21.27 15.35
C PHE A 271 -15.41 -22.57 14.68
N PRO A 272 -14.81 -23.73 15.02
CA PRO A 272 -15.07 -25.00 14.34
C PRO A 272 -16.53 -25.47 14.43
N ASN A 273 -17.26 -25.03 15.47
CA ASN A 273 -18.68 -25.32 15.68
C ASN A 273 -19.59 -24.15 15.29
N GLY A 274 -19.06 -23.13 14.62
CA GLY A 274 -19.75 -21.86 14.36
C GLY A 274 -19.74 -20.91 15.57
N ALA A 275 -20.44 -19.79 15.41
CA ALA A 275 -20.60 -18.80 16.48
C ALA A 275 -21.50 -19.35 17.61
N THR A 276 -21.04 -19.17 18.84
CA THR A 276 -21.74 -19.58 20.08
C THR A 276 -22.50 -18.44 20.75
N ASN A 277 -22.18 -17.19 20.38
CA ASN A 277 -22.82 -15.98 20.89
C ASN A 277 -22.95 -14.92 19.77
N GLU A 278 -23.72 -13.86 20.06
CA GLU A 278 -24.02 -12.79 19.10
C GLU A 278 -22.77 -12.02 18.65
N ALA A 279 -21.81 -11.79 19.54
CA ALA A 279 -20.57 -11.08 19.22
C ALA A 279 -19.67 -11.88 18.26
N GLU A 280 -19.59 -13.20 18.44
CA GLU A 280 -18.89 -14.10 17.50
C GLU A 280 -19.58 -14.14 16.14
N ALA A 281 -20.91 -14.16 16.10
CA ALA A 281 -21.67 -14.12 14.85
C ALA A 281 -21.41 -12.80 14.11
N ALA A 282 -21.47 -11.66 14.83
CA ALA A 282 -21.15 -10.35 14.28
C ALA A 282 -19.69 -10.24 13.80
N LEU A 283 -18.74 -10.85 14.50
CA LEU A 283 -17.34 -10.90 14.04
C LEU A 283 -17.21 -11.69 12.75
N LEU A 284 -17.80 -12.88 12.65
CA LEU A 284 -17.73 -13.71 11.45
C LEU A 284 -18.37 -13.01 10.24
N GLU A 285 -19.51 -12.33 10.43
CA GLU A 285 -20.14 -11.52 9.38
C GLU A 285 -19.21 -10.39 8.91
N ARG A 286 -18.58 -9.67 9.85
CA ARG A 286 -17.63 -8.60 9.51
C ARG A 286 -16.37 -9.12 8.82
N VAL A 287 -15.89 -10.31 9.20
CA VAL A 287 -14.74 -10.99 8.56
C VAL A 287 -15.07 -11.39 7.12
N ASP A 288 -16.26 -11.95 6.88
CA ASP A 288 -16.73 -12.30 5.53
C ASP A 288 -16.88 -11.06 4.65
N ALA A 289 -17.52 -10.01 5.17
CA ALA A 289 -17.64 -8.73 4.49
C ALA A 289 -16.26 -8.11 4.19
N PHE A 290 -15.31 -8.22 5.12
CA PHE A 290 -13.94 -7.75 4.94
C PHE A 290 -13.22 -8.53 3.81
N ALA A 291 -13.32 -9.87 3.78
CA ALA A 291 -12.72 -10.67 2.74
C ALA A 291 -13.23 -10.30 1.34
N PHE A 292 -14.56 -10.15 1.23
CA PHE A 292 -15.20 -9.72 -0.01
C PHE A 292 -14.72 -8.33 -0.45
N GLN A 293 -14.74 -7.34 0.45
CA GLN A 293 -14.31 -5.97 0.13
C GLN A 293 -12.81 -5.91 -0.20
N LEU A 294 -11.96 -6.65 0.53
CA LEU A 294 -10.53 -6.74 0.25
C LEU A 294 -10.27 -7.27 -1.16
N SER A 295 -11.08 -8.23 -1.63
CA SER A 295 -10.97 -8.75 -3.00
C SER A 295 -11.24 -7.67 -4.06
N LEU A 296 -12.25 -6.82 -3.82
CA LEU A 296 -12.63 -5.73 -4.73
C LEU A 296 -11.61 -4.59 -4.71
N GLU A 297 -11.20 -4.14 -3.52
CA GLU A 297 -10.24 -3.04 -3.37
C GLU A 297 -8.85 -3.45 -3.87
N SER A 298 -8.42 -4.68 -3.60
CA SER A 298 -7.18 -5.24 -4.17
C SER A 298 -7.24 -5.24 -5.70
N ARG A 299 -8.35 -5.71 -6.29
CA ARG A 299 -8.53 -5.67 -7.75
C ARG A 299 -8.43 -4.25 -8.28
N LYS A 300 -9.18 -3.31 -7.68
CA LYS A 300 -9.18 -1.89 -8.07
C LYS A 300 -7.77 -1.30 -8.05
N VAL A 301 -7.01 -1.52 -6.97
CA VAL A 301 -5.64 -1.02 -6.84
C VAL A 301 -4.74 -1.57 -7.95
N PHE A 302 -4.70 -2.89 -8.12
CA PHE A 302 -3.69 -3.53 -9.00
C PHE A 302 -4.10 -3.61 -10.47
N GLU A 303 -5.37 -3.47 -10.82
CA GLU A 303 -5.88 -3.53 -12.21
C GLU A 303 -6.23 -2.16 -12.78
N GLN A 304 -6.49 -1.15 -11.95
CA GLN A 304 -6.96 0.16 -12.43
C GLN A 304 -6.04 1.30 -11.98
N LEU A 305 -5.83 1.47 -10.67
CA LEU A 305 -5.05 2.60 -10.15
C LEU A 305 -3.56 2.51 -10.51
N LEU A 306 -3.02 1.29 -10.49
CA LEU A 306 -1.61 1.02 -10.78
C LEU A 306 -1.41 0.38 -12.17
N LEU A 307 -2.38 0.54 -13.07
CA LEU A 307 -2.26 0.00 -14.43
C LEU A 307 -1.02 0.58 -15.14
N ASP A 308 -0.18 -0.29 -15.70
CA ASP A 308 1.09 0.07 -16.35
C ASP A 308 2.10 0.79 -15.43
N PHE A 309 1.97 0.66 -14.11
CA PHE A 309 2.82 1.39 -13.16
C PHE A 309 4.31 1.14 -13.39
N SER A 310 4.75 -0.07 -13.74
CA SER A 310 6.18 -0.33 -14.01
C SER A 310 6.67 0.09 -15.40
N GLN A 311 5.76 0.49 -16.30
CA GLN A 311 6.07 0.84 -17.70
C GLN A 311 5.88 2.32 -18.02
N THR A 312 5.08 3.02 -17.24
CA THR A 312 4.80 4.44 -17.45
C THR A 312 6.03 5.30 -17.14
N THR A 313 6.34 6.26 -18.00
CA THR A 313 7.41 7.25 -17.76
C THR A 313 6.89 8.54 -17.15
N SER A 314 5.57 8.67 -16.98
CA SER A 314 4.89 9.87 -16.48
C SER A 314 4.94 9.94 -14.94
N THR A 315 5.80 10.80 -14.41
CA THR A 315 5.89 11.07 -12.96
C THR A 315 4.56 11.49 -12.33
N PRO A 316 3.75 12.40 -12.94
CA PRO A 316 2.44 12.75 -12.38
C PRO A 316 1.49 11.55 -12.30
N HIS A 317 1.53 10.66 -13.31
CA HIS A 317 0.69 9.46 -13.30
C HIS A 317 1.09 8.50 -12.16
N LEU A 318 2.39 8.23 -12.00
CA LEU A 318 2.92 7.41 -10.89
C LEU A 318 2.53 7.97 -9.52
N ARG A 319 2.70 9.29 -9.33
CA ARG A 319 2.34 9.99 -8.11
C ARG A 319 0.85 9.82 -7.80
N SER A 320 -0.02 10.19 -8.75
CA SER A 320 -1.46 10.10 -8.59
C SER A 320 -1.95 8.67 -8.31
N GLY A 321 -1.38 7.66 -8.97
CA GLY A 321 -1.70 6.25 -8.73
C GLY A 321 -1.27 5.79 -7.34
N LEU A 322 -0.11 6.26 -6.85
CA LEU A 322 0.39 5.93 -5.52
C LEU A 322 -0.41 6.64 -4.41
N GLU A 323 -0.74 7.92 -4.58
CA GLU A 323 -1.61 8.70 -3.68
C GLU A 323 -2.98 8.04 -3.55
N ALA A 324 -3.62 7.75 -4.68
CA ALA A 324 -4.92 7.09 -4.70
C ALA A 324 -4.87 5.70 -4.05
N THR A 325 -3.81 4.92 -4.30
CA THR A 325 -3.63 3.60 -3.69
C THR A 325 -3.44 3.69 -2.19
N GLN A 326 -2.56 4.58 -1.72
CA GLN A 326 -2.28 4.77 -0.32
C GLN A 326 -3.54 5.24 0.42
N GLY A 327 -4.22 6.29 -0.08
CA GLY A 327 -5.43 6.83 0.52
C GLY A 327 -6.56 5.78 0.59
N LEU A 328 -6.79 5.05 -0.49
CA LEU A 328 -7.82 4.01 -0.57
C LEU A 328 -7.56 2.87 0.43
N LEU A 329 -6.37 2.26 0.39
CA LEU A 329 -6.05 1.12 1.26
C LEU A 329 -5.93 1.52 2.72
N HIS A 330 -5.36 2.69 3.01
CA HIS A 330 -5.24 3.20 4.38
C HIS A 330 -6.62 3.37 5.01
N THR A 331 -7.51 4.08 4.30
CA THR A 331 -8.90 4.27 4.70
C THR A 331 -9.62 2.94 4.92
N PHE A 332 -9.53 2.03 3.95
CA PHE A 332 -10.21 0.74 3.99
C PHE A 332 -9.75 -0.12 5.18
N LEU A 333 -8.44 -0.20 5.43
CA LEU A 333 -7.89 -0.98 6.54
C LEU A 333 -8.23 -0.36 7.90
N GLN A 334 -8.15 0.98 8.04
CA GLN A 334 -8.56 1.65 9.27
C GLN A 334 -10.05 1.41 9.58
N GLN A 335 -10.93 1.55 8.58
CA GLN A 335 -12.35 1.25 8.72
C GLN A 335 -12.59 -0.20 9.14
N THR A 336 -11.83 -1.13 8.55
CA THR A 336 -11.89 -2.55 8.94
C THR A 336 -11.48 -2.75 10.39
N VAL A 337 -10.40 -2.13 10.85
CA VAL A 337 -9.96 -2.22 12.26
C VAL A 337 -11.06 -1.74 13.20
N VAL A 338 -11.65 -0.57 12.93
CA VAL A 338 -12.76 -0.01 13.73
C VAL A 338 -13.97 -0.94 13.73
N LEU A 339 -14.36 -1.44 12.57
CA LEU A 339 -15.46 -2.41 12.46
C LEU A 339 -15.16 -3.68 13.26
N LEU A 340 -13.95 -4.20 13.28
CA LEU A 340 -13.65 -5.39 14.08
C LEU A 340 -13.77 -5.11 15.59
N ILE A 341 -13.30 -3.94 16.05
CA ILE A 341 -13.32 -3.57 17.48
C ILE A 341 -14.72 -3.30 17.98
N ASN A 342 -15.57 -2.70 17.15
CA ASN A 342 -16.96 -2.40 17.51
C ASN A 342 -17.82 -3.65 17.73
N THR A 343 -17.26 -4.86 17.58
CA THR A 343 -17.91 -6.11 18.00
C THR A 343 -17.80 -6.32 19.51
N VAL A 344 -16.78 -5.73 20.14
CA VAL A 344 -16.51 -5.81 21.59
C VAL A 344 -16.76 -4.48 22.26
N LEU A 345 -16.38 -3.37 21.63
CA LEU A 345 -16.47 -2.01 22.16
C LEU A 345 -17.34 -1.13 21.23
N PRO A 346 -18.68 -1.16 21.34
CA PRO A 346 -19.59 -0.52 20.38
C PRO A 346 -19.47 1.00 20.31
N ASP A 347 -19.07 1.63 21.42
CA ASP A 347 -19.01 3.09 21.57
C ASP A 347 -17.69 3.69 21.05
N VAL A 348 -16.76 2.88 20.57
CA VAL A 348 -15.48 3.36 20.03
C VAL A 348 -15.69 3.91 18.63
N GLU A 349 -15.28 5.16 18.43
CA GLU A 349 -15.21 5.78 17.12
C GLU A 349 -13.81 5.63 16.52
N GLY A 350 -13.70 5.66 15.20
CA GLY A 350 -12.39 5.51 14.55
C GLY A 350 -11.40 6.62 14.87
N LYS A 351 -11.89 7.83 15.18
CA LYS A 351 -11.07 8.97 15.63
C LYS A 351 -10.39 8.73 16.99
N ASP A 352 -10.91 7.79 17.78
CA ASP A 352 -10.33 7.41 19.07
C ASP A 352 -9.11 6.48 18.90
N ILE A 353 -8.92 5.93 17.69
CA ILE A 353 -7.82 5.01 17.35
C ILE A 353 -6.85 5.65 16.35
N PHE A 354 -7.36 6.35 15.35
CA PHE A 354 -6.56 6.99 14.31
C PHE A 354 -6.94 8.47 14.23
N THR A 355 -5.94 9.35 14.36
CA THR A 355 -6.13 10.81 14.38
C THR A 355 -6.73 11.37 13.10
N ASP A 356 -6.46 10.71 11.98
CA ASP A 356 -6.84 11.11 10.62
C ASP A 356 -7.96 10.21 10.06
N PHE A 357 -8.68 9.52 10.95
CA PHE A 357 -9.82 8.68 10.57
C PHE A 357 -10.95 9.52 9.98
N ILE A 358 -11.41 9.13 8.79
CA ILE A 358 -12.65 9.63 8.20
C ILE A 358 -13.62 8.46 8.03
N SER A 359 -14.80 8.56 8.62
CA SER A 359 -15.80 7.50 8.51
C SER A 359 -16.34 7.38 7.08
N ARG A 360 -16.84 6.19 6.72
CA ARG A 360 -17.47 5.96 5.42
C ARG A 360 -18.65 6.90 5.17
N ARG A 361 -19.43 7.18 6.23
CA ARG A 361 -20.55 8.14 6.19
C ARG A 361 -20.05 9.55 5.88
N GLU A 362 -18.98 10.00 6.51
CA GLU A 362 -18.37 11.31 6.22
C GLU A 362 -17.79 11.38 4.81
N GLN A 363 -17.16 10.30 4.33
CA GLN A 363 -16.67 10.20 2.95
C GLN A 363 -17.81 10.28 1.93
N SER A 364 -18.89 9.53 2.15
CA SER A 364 -20.08 9.60 1.29
C SER A 364 -20.74 10.97 1.37
N ARG A 365 -20.77 11.62 2.54
CA ARG A 365 -21.29 12.99 2.70
C ARG A 365 -20.44 14.00 1.91
N LYS A 366 -19.12 13.96 2.10
CA LYS A 366 -18.16 14.80 1.38
C LYS A 366 -18.26 14.61 -0.13
N LEU A 367 -18.25 13.36 -0.59
CA LEU A 367 -18.39 13.05 -2.02
C LEU A 367 -19.74 13.54 -2.56
N ARG A 368 -20.85 13.37 -1.83
CA ARG A 368 -22.17 13.90 -2.22
C ARG A 368 -22.13 15.41 -2.39
N GLU A 369 -21.52 16.13 -1.44
CA GLU A 369 -21.34 17.58 -1.49
C GLU A 369 -20.50 18.01 -2.68
N ASP A 370 -19.32 17.42 -2.84
CA ASP A 370 -18.38 17.81 -3.90
C ASP A 370 -18.92 17.47 -5.30
N ILE A 371 -19.61 16.34 -5.49
CA ILE A 371 -20.27 16.00 -6.76
C ILE A 371 -21.43 16.95 -7.06
N TRP A 372 -22.21 17.36 -6.06
CA TRP A 372 -23.27 18.35 -6.24
C TRP A 372 -22.69 19.73 -6.62
N ILE A 373 -21.61 20.17 -5.97
CA ILE A 373 -20.92 21.42 -6.31
C ILE A 373 -20.40 21.34 -7.74
N PHE A 374 -19.77 20.24 -8.12
CA PHE A 374 -19.23 20.03 -9.46
C PHE A 374 -20.36 20.12 -10.51
N HIS A 375 -21.47 19.44 -10.25
CA HIS A 375 -22.65 19.49 -11.11
C HIS A 375 -23.18 20.92 -11.29
N GLU A 376 -23.34 21.68 -10.20
CA GLU A 376 -23.83 23.06 -10.26
C GLU A 376 -22.83 24.04 -10.89
N LEU A 377 -21.53 23.86 -10.68
CA LEU A 377 -20.49 24.63 -11.37
C LEU A 377 -20.58 24.43 -12.89
N LEU A 378 -20.68 23.18 -13.35
CA LEU A 378 -20.82 22.90 -14.77
C LEU A 378 -22.10 23.51 -15.33
N LYS A 379 -23.23 23.39 -14.62
CA LYS A 379 -24.50 24.01 -15.02
C LYS A 379 -24.38 25.52 -15.22
N ARG A 380 -23.72 26.23 -14.29
CA ARG A 380 -23.49 27.68 -14.41
C ARG A 380 -22.53 28.02 -15.55
N MET A 381 -21.45 27.25 -15.74
CA MET A 381 -20.51 27.42 -16.85
C MET A 381 -21.17 27.22 -18.21
N ILE A 382 -22.03 26.21 -18.34
CA ILE A 382 -22.76 25.91 -19.59
C ILE A 382 -23.69 27.06 -19.95
N ALA A 383 -24.40 27.63 -18.97
CA ALA A 383 -25.23 28.81 -19.18
C ALA A 383 -24.38 30.02 -19.64
N LEU A 384 -23.24 30.29 -18.99
CA LEU A 384 -22.34 31.39 -19.35
C LEU A 384 -21.73 31.23 -20.75
N PHE A 385 -21.43 30.01 -21.17
CA PHE A 385 -20.88 29.73 -22.50
C PHE A 385 -21.94 29.78 -23.60
N GLY A 386 -23.22 29.67 -23.24
CA GLY A 386 -24.37 29.88 -24.12
C GLY A 386 -24.84 31.33 -24.19
N ASP A 387 -24.43 32.19 -23.27
CA ASP A 387 -24.80 33.60 -23.20
C ASP A 387 -24.00 34.43 -24.23
N GLU A 388 -24.70 35.10 -25.14
CA GLU A 388 -24.10 35.92 -26.20
C GLU A 388 -23.57 37.27 -25.66
N ASP A 389 -24.08 37.74 -24.52
CA ASP A 389 -23.69 39.00 -23.89
C ASP A 389 -22.47 38.83 -22.96
N ALA A 390 -22.10 37.58 -22.64
CA ALA A 390 -20.96 37.29 -21.78
C ALA A 390 -19.60 37.59 -22.47
N THR A 391 -18.77 38.37 -21.78
CA THR A 391 -17.44 38.72 -22.29
C THR A 391 -16.47 37.54 -22.21
N ALA A 392 -15.47 37.50 -23.11
CA ALA A 392 -14.41 36.49 -23.07
C ALA A 392 -13.65 36.50 -21.73
N THR A 393 -13.40 37.69 -21.18
CA THR A 393 -12.77 37.87 -19.86
C THR A 393 -13.60 37.23 -18.74
N GLU A 394 -14.92 37.39 -18.77
CA GLU A 394 -15.80 36.77 -17.78
C GLU A 394 -15.82 35.24 -17.93
N ARG A 395 -15.95 34.72 -19.15
CA ARG A 395 -15.88 33.27 -19.43
C ARG A 395 -14.59 32.66 -18.93
N ARG A 396 -13.47 33.34 -19.20
CA ARG A 396 -12.14 32.90 -18.76
C ARG A 396 -12.03 32.87 -17.24
N ARG A 397 -12.40 33.96 -16.57
CA ARG A 397 -12.34 34.06 -15.10
C ARG A 397 -13.16 32.95 -14.42
N ARG A 398 -14.36 32.65 -14.91
CA ARG A 398 -15.18 31.56 -14.34
C ARG A 398 -14.62 30.18 -14.69
N PHE A 399 -13.97 30.03 -15.84
CA PHE A 399 -13.26 28.81 -16.20
C PHE A 399 -12.06 28.56 -15.27
N ASP A 400 -11.33 29.61 -14.87
CA ASP A 400 -10.26 29.50 -13.87
C ASP A 400 -10.80 29.02 -12.52
N GLY A 401 -11.97 29.52 -12.09
CA GLY A 401 -12.66 29.03 -10.90
C GLY A 401 -13.06 27.54 -10.99
N LEU A 402 -13.47 27.08 -12.18
CA LEU A 402 -13.70 25.64 -12.43
C LEU A 402 -12.40 24.84 -12.31
N LEU A 403 -11.28 25.31 -12.87
CA LEU A 403 -9.98 24.65 -12.74
C LEU A 403 -9.52 24.59 -11.28
N ALA A 404 -9.67 25.67 -10.51
CA ALA A 404 -9.37 25.69 -9.08
C ALA A 404 -10.20 24.65 -8.31
N PHE A 405 -11.49 24.54 -8.62
CA PHE A 405 -12.33 23.48 -8.06
C PHE A 405 -11.86 22.08 -8.47
N LEU A 406 -11.43 21.86 -9.72
CA LEU A 406 -10.91 20.57 -10.15
C LEU A 406 -9.66 20.17 -9.36
N THR A 407 -8.74 21.10 -9.12
CA THR A 407 -7.55 20.85 -8.30
C THR A 407 -7.96 20.38 -6.91
N TYR A 408 -8.84 21.14 -6.25
CA TYR A 408 -9.42 20.74 -4.95
C TYR A 408 -10.11 19.36 -5.02
N PHE A 409 -10.90 19.10 -6.05
CA PHE A 409 -11.64 17.84 -6.19
C PHE A 409 -10.70 16.65 -6.37
N VAL A 410 -9.65 16.80 -7.18
CA VAL A 410 -8.63 15.76 -7.41
C VAL A 410 -7.91 15.42 -6.11
N GLU A 411 -7.52 16.43 -5.35
CA GLU A 411 -6.80 16.27 -4.08
C GLU A 411 -7.69 15.68 -2.98
N ALA A 412 -8.94 16.15 -2.86
CA ALA A 412 -9.77 15.85 -1.70
C ALA A 412 -10.77 14.71 -1.89
N SER A 413 -11.27 14.50 -3.11
CA SER A 413 -12.53 13.76 -3.33
C SER A 413 -12.52 12.77 -4.48
N PHE A 414 -11.58 12.87 -5.41
CA PHE A 414 -11.46 11.93 -6.52
C PHE A 414 -11.22 10.50 -6.05
N GLN A 415 -10.43 10.31 -4.99
CA GLN A 415 -10.21 9.00 -4.35
C GLN A 415 -11.50 8.35 -3.82
N LEU A 416 -12.53 9.16 -3.50
CA LEU A 416 -13.82 8.68 -2.97
C LEU A 416 -14.78 8.23 -4.08
N VAL A 417 -14.49 8.57 -5.34
CA VAL A 417 -15.28 8.18 -6.50
C VAL A 417 -15.20 6.66 -6.70
N ARG A 418 -16.28 6.07 -7.23
CA ARG A 418 -16.31 4.64 -7.55
C ARG A 418 -15.35 4.33 -8.69
N ALA A 419 -14.67 3.18 -8.59
CA ALA A 419 -13.78 2.65 -9.62
C ALA A 419 -14.35 2.73 -11.05
N ALA A 420 -15.59 2.28 -11.23
CA ALA A 420 -16.25 2.26 -12.54
C ALA A 420 -16.39 3.66 -13.18
N ASP A 421 -16.36 4.71 -12.36
CA ASP A 421 -16.54 6.09 -12.80
C ASP A 421 -15.18 6.80 -13.00
N HIS A 422 -14.07 6.27 -12.46
CA HIS A 422 -12.74 6.91 -12.46
C HIS A 422 -12.26 7.30 -13.86
N GLU A 423 -12.42 6.41 -14.84
CA GLU A 423 -11.99 6.67 -16.22
C GLU A 423 -12.73 7.86 -16.84
N ALA A 424 -14.05 7.95 -16.61
CA ALA A 424 -14.86 9.06 -17.09
C ALA A 424 -14.40 10.39 -16.48
N PHE A 425 -14.15 10.41 -15.16
CA PHE A 425 -13.60 11.60 -14.48
C PHE A 425 -12.21 11.97 -14.98
N ALA A 426 -11.29 11.00 -15.08
CA ALA A 426 -9.92 11.25 -15.52
C ALA A 426 -9.85 11.80 -16.96
N ASN A 427 -10.66 11.24 -17.86
CA ASN A 427 -10.78 11.71 -19.24
C ASN A 427 -11.33 13.14 -19.30
N PHE A 428 -12.34 13.45 -18.48
CA PHE A 428 -12.92 14.79 -18.42
C PHE A 428 -11.93 15.83 -17.87
N ILE A 429 -11.26 15.52 -16.75
CA ILE A 429 -10.26 16.39 -16.12
C ILE A 429 -9.11 16.67 -17.10
N SER A 430 -8.58 15.63 -17.74
CA SER A 430 -7.54 15.76 -18.76
C SER A 430 -8.01 16.61 -19.95
N GLY A 431 -9.28 16.50 -20.32
CA GLY A 431 -9.91 17.32 -21.36
C GLY A 431 -9.97 18.80 -21.00
N LEU A 432 -10.35 19.12 -19.75
CA LEU A 432 -10.41 20.49 -19.26
C LEU A 432 -9.03 21.13 -19.09
N GLN A 433 -8.05 20.38 -18.60
CA GLN A 433 -6.67 20.87 -18.47
C GLN A 433 -6.06 21.26 -19.82
N ARG A 434 -6.43 20.59 -20.92
CA ARG A 434 -5.99 21.00 -22.28
C ARG A 434 -6.54 22.36 -22.72
N LEU A 435 -7.63 22.82 -22.10
CA LEU A 435 -8.24 24.12 -22.35
C LEU A 435 -7.73 25.20 -21.39
N GLU A 436 -6.73 24.89 -20.55
CA GLU A 436 -6.17 25.84 -19.58
C GLU A 436 -5.60 27.10 -20.24
N GLN A 437 -5.19 27.08 -21.51
CA GLN A 437 -4.70 28.28 -22.21
C GLN A 437 -5.75 28.91 -23.15
N GLU A 438 -6.99 28.40 -23.17
CA GLU A 438 -8.06 28.90 -24.03
C GLU A 438 -8.60 30.25 -23.52
N THR A 439 -8.70 31.24 -24.41
CA THR A 439 -9.19 32.60 -24.10
C THR A 439 -10.70 32.74 -24.27
N PHE A 440 -11.36 31.81 -24.97
CA PHE A 440 -12.79 31.81 -25.25
C PHE A 440 -13.31 33.03 -26.03
N ASP A 441 -12.44 33.67 -26.82
CA ASP A 441 -12.78 34.82 -27.67
C ASP A 441 -13.74 34.46 -28.80
N ASN A 442 -13.72 33.21 -29.26
CA ASN A 442 -14.61 32.70 -30.29
C ASN A 442 -15.90 32.11 -29.67
N PRO A 443 -17.09 32.72 -29.88
CA PRO A 443 -18.35 32.24 -29.33
C PRO A 443 -18.77 30.85 -29.84
N ALA A 444 -18.33 30.43 -31.03
CA ALA A 444 -18.58 29.08 -31.52
C ALA A 444 -17.77 28.04 -30.72
N ARG A 445 -16.52 28.37 -30.37
CA ARG A 445 -15.65 27.53 -29.56
C ARG A 445 -16.15 27.42 -28.12
N ALA A 446 -16.57 28.53 -27.51
CA ALA A 446 -17.19 28.53 -26.19
C ALA A 446 -18.43 27.61 -26.15
N ARG A 447 -19.31 27.70 -27.15
CA ARG A 447 -20.49 26.81 -27.25
C ARG A 447 -20.13 25.35 -27.45
N GLU A 448 -19.09 25.04 -28.22
CA GLU A 448 -18.59 23.68 -28.38
C GLU A 448 -18.10 23.09 -27.05
N VAL A 449 -17.31 23.84 -26.30
CA VAL A 449 -16.86 23.44 -24.96
C VAL A 449 -18.05 23.27 -24.03
N GLY A 450 -19.01 24.21 -24.04
CA GLY A 450 -20.25 24.11 -23.25
C GLY A 450 -21.03 22.82 -23.50
N ARG A 451 -21.13 22.36 -24.76
CA ARG A 451 -21.74 21.05 -25.08
C ARG A 451 -20.96 19.87 -24.51
N SER A 452 -19.62 19.95 -24.52
CA SER A 452 -18.78 18.91 -23.88
C SER A 452 -18.97 18.87 -22.38
N LEU A 453 -19.15 20.02 -21.71
CA LEU A 453 -19.44 20.10 -20.28
C LEU A 453 -20.82 19.49 -19.96
N GLU A 454 -21.82 19.69 -20.83
CA GLU A 454 -23.18 19.17 -20.62
C GLU A 454 -23.22 17.64 -20.57
N HIS A 455 -22.46 16.95 -21.44
CA HIS A 455 -22.38 15.49 -21.39
C HIS A 455 -21.86 14.98 -20.03
N PHE A 456 -20.83 15.64 -19.49
CA PHE A 456 -20.29 15.27 -18.19
C PHE A 456 -21.20 15.70 -17.04
N ARG A 457 -21.93 16.81 -17.15
CA ARG A 457 -22.95 17.23 -16.18
C ARG A 457 -24.02 16.14 -16.00
N ILE A 458 -24.54 15.59 -17.10
CA ILE A 458 -25.53 14.50 -17.07
C ILE A 458 -24.95 13.25 -16.40
N PHE A 459 -23.68 12.95 -16.65
CA PHE A 459 -22.98 11.86 -15.97
C PHE A 459 -22.92 12.11 -14.45
N LEU A 460 -22.53 13.31 -14.01
CA LEU A 460 -22.50 13.67 -12.59
C LEU A 460 -23.88 13.60 -11.92
N GLU A 461 -24.95 13.96 -12.63
CA GLU A 461 -26.33 13.83 -12.14
C GLU A 461 -26.68 12.38 -11.82
N THR A 462 -26.26 11.45 -12.69
CA THR A 462 -26.41 10.00 -12.47
C THR A 462 -25.55 9.53 -11.30
N THR A 463 -24.29 9.95 -11.22
CA THR A 463 -23.39 9.63 -10.10
C THR A 463 -23.95 10.12 -8.77
N LEU A 464 -24.50 11.33 -8.72
CA LEU A 464 -25.10 11.92 -7.52
C LEU A 464 -26.32 11.10 -7.07
N SER A 465 -27.19 10.69 -8.00
CA SER A 465 -28.33 9.81 -7.69
C SER A 465 -27.87 8.50 -7.04
N HIS A 466 -26.83 7.86 -7.60
CA HIS A 466 -26.26 6.65 -7.01
C HIS A 466 -25.59 6.85 -5.65
N ILE A 467 -25.05 8.04 -5.37
CA ILE A 467 -24.50 8.38 -4.06
C ILE A 467 -25.62 8.57 -3.05
N ASN A 468 -26.71 9.26 -3.42
CA ASN A 468 -27.86 9.48 -2.54
C ASN A 468 -28.55 8.19 -2.12
N GLN A 469 -28.44 7.13 -2.91
CA GLN A 469 -29.00 5.80 -2.61
C GLN A 469 -28.10 4.95 -1.70
N ARG A 470 -26.92 5.43 -1.30
CA ARG A 470 -26.04 4.65 -0.42
C ARG A 470 -26.67 4.53 0.98
N ALA A 471 -26.62 3.32 1.54
CA ALA A 471 -27.24 3.00 2.83
C ALA A 471 -26.72 3.87 3.99
N ASP A 472 -25.46 4.32 3.93
CA ASP A 472 -24.83 5.18 4.93
C ASP A 472 -25.30 6.65 4.89
N LEU A 473 -26.08 7.04 3.87
CA LEU A 473 -26.64 8.40 3.72
C LEU A 473 -28.15 8.48 3.93
N HIS A 474 -28.85 7.36 4.19
CA HIS A 474 -30.31 7.31 4.24
C HIS A 474 -30.95 8.33 5.20
N ASP A 475 -30.31 8.58 6.35
CA ASP A 475 -30.80 9.53 7.37
C ASP A 475 -29.91 10.78 7.50
N VAL A 476 -29.14 11.10 6.45
CA VAL A 476 -28.21 12.24 6.46
C VAL A 476 -28.74 13.33 5.52
N PRO A 477 -29.32 14.43 6.04
CA PRO A 477 -29.79 15.52 5.19
C PRO A 477 -28.62 16.13 4.39
N PHE A 478 -28.92 16.63 3.20
CA PHE A 478 -27.95 17.37 2.40
C PHE A 478 -27.80 18.78 2.94
N ASP A 479 -26.59 19.17 3.35
CA ASP A 479 -26.30 20.53 3.79
C ASP A 479 -26.11 21.45 2.57
N GLU A 480 -27.24 21.87 2.01
CA GLU A 480 -27.26 22.73 0.85
C GLU A 480 -26.68 24.12 1.14
N ALA A 481 -26.77 24.61 2.38
CA ALA A 481 -26.24 25.92 2.75
C ALA A 481 -24.71 25.93 2.70
N HIS A 482 -24.07 24.90 3.28
CA HIS A 482 -22.63 24.72 3.21
C HIS A 482 -22.15 24.53 1.76
N ALA A 483 -22.80 23.64 1.00
CA ALA A 483 -22.42 23.38 -0.39
C ALA A 483 -22.57 24.62 -1.27
N ARG A 484 -23.61 25.44 -1.07
CA ARG A 484 -23.79 26.73 -1.76
C ARG A 484 -22.71 27.74 -1.41
N SER A 485 -22.24 27.77 -0.17
CA SER A 485 -21.15 28.65 0.25
C SER A 485 -19.85 28.30 -0.50
N LEU A 486 -19.49 27.02 -0.55
CA LEU A 486 -18.31 26.55 -1.30
C LEU A 486 -18.45 26.78 -2.80
N LEU A 487 -19.62 26.47 -3.38
CA LEU A 487 -19.93 26.76 -4.78
C LEU A 487 -19.73 28.25 -5.09
N ASN A 488 -20.19 29.14 -4.22
CA ASN A 488 -20.04 30.57 -4.42
C ASN A 488 -18.58 31.02 -4.32
N ARG A 489 -17.76 30.40 -3.46
CA ARG A 489 -16.32 30.69 -3.39
C ARG A 489 -15.63 30.43 -4.73
N PHE A 490 -15.77 29.22 -5.28
CA PHE A 490 -15.18 28.87 -6.57
C PHE A 490 -15.82 29.62 -7.74
N TRP A 491 -17.09 30.01 -7.62
CA TRP A 491 -17.74 30.83 -8.64
C TRP A 491 -17.27 32.29 -8.58
N GLN A 492 -17.10 32.89 -7.39
CA GLN A 492 -16.89 34.32 -7.18
C GLN A 492 -15.42 34.76 -7.09
N GLU A 493 -14.47 33.89 -6.74
CA GLU A 493 -13.07 34.28 -6.50
C GLU A 493 -12.49 35.17 -7.62
N ASP A 494 -12.00 36.34 -7.20
CA ASP A 494 -10.90 37.07 -7.85
C ASP A 494 -9.64 36.26 -7.54
N THR A 495 -9.01 35.66 -8.54
CA THR A 495 -7.68 35.05 -8.39
C THR A 495 -6.61 36.14 -8.25
N ASP A 496 -6.60 36.79 -7.10
CA ASP A 496 -5.44 37.49 -6.56
C ASP A 496 -5.15 36.91 -5.17
N ALA A 497 -3.94 36.35 -5.03
CA ALA A 497 -3.30 35.77 -3.83
C ALA A 497 -3.50 34.26 -3.56
N ALA A 498 -2.61 33.44 -4.15
CA ALA A 498 -1.58 32.70 -3.41
C ALA A 498 -0.50 32.20 -4.38
#